data_AF-A0A438D0C3-F1
#
_entry.id   AF-A0A438D0C3-F1
#
_cell.length_a   1.000
_cell.length_b   1.000
_cell.length_c   1.000
_cell.angle_alpha   90.00
_cell.angle_beta   90.00
_cell.angle_gamma   90.00
#
_symmetry.space_group_name_H-M   'P 1'
#
loop_
_entity.id
_entity.type
_entity.pdbx_description
1 polymer ?
#
loop_
_entity_poly.entity_id
_entity_poly.type
_entity_poly.pdbx_seq_one_letter_code
_entity_poly.pdbx_strand_id
1 'polypeptide(L)'
;MRGWFTIYTSGDPRSPFTKASARKQFQSNIKRLMNKYKDEKVSIIVTGHSLGASLAVLSSFDIVENEIVPPDVIVSAIVFGCPEIGNRAFNNQIKQHSNLHILHVRNTIDLIPHYPSMILGYVKTGTELVIDTRKSPDLKDSKNPGDWHNLQAMVHVVSGWNGPNAEFELKVKRSLALVNKSCNFLKDECLVPASWWVEKNKGMMRKADGEWVTESPAEEDRPVPPVLDF
;
A
#
# COMPACT_ATOMS: atom_id res chain seq x y z
N MET A 1 11.59 6.79 13.39
CA MET A 1 11.11 7.39 12.14
C MET A 1 12.14 7.35 11.01
N ARG A 2 13.39 6.89 11.22
CA ARG A 2 14.44 7.02 10.19
C ARG A 2 14.20 6.20 8.91
N GLY A 3 13.79 4.94 9.01
CA GLY A 3 13.69 4.06 7.83
C GLY A 3 12.77 4.59 6.73
N TRP A 4 11.48 4.79 7.05
CA TRP A 4 10.48 5.30 6.09
C TRP A 4 10.84 6.68 5.55
N PHE A 5 11.35 7.57 6.42
CA PHE A 5 11.78 8.91 6.03
C PHE A 5 12.96 8.86 5.06
N THR A 6 13.99 8.06 5.35
CA THR A 6 15.15 7.86 4.47
C THR A 6 14.72 7.35 3.10
N ILE A 7 13.86 6.33 3.02
CA ILE A 7 13.33 5.82 1.74
C ILE A 7 12.62 6.93 0.97
N TYR A 8 11.83 7.76 1.66
CA TYR A 8 11.04 8.81 1.04
C TYR A 8 11.89 10.00 0.55
N THR A 9 12.92 10.40 1.29
CA THR A 9 13.64 11.66 1.05
C THR A 9 15.01 11.52 0.41
N SER A 10 15.62 10.34 0.43
CA SER A 10 16.96 10.13 -0.14
C SER A 10 16.95 10.07 -1.66
N GLY A 11 18.03 10.54 -2.27
CA GLY A 11 18.33 10.37 -3.70
C GLY A 11 19.82 10.06 -3.92
N ASP A 12 20.17 9.55 -5.10
CA ASP A 12 21.55 9.28 -5.52
C ASP A 12 21.84 10.05 -6.82
N PRO A 13 22.73 11.07 -6.81
CA PRO A 13 23.04 11.87 -7.99
C PRO A 13 23.68 11.06 -9.13
N ARG A 14 24.20 9.85 -8.85
CA ARG A 14 24.78 8.94 -9.85
C ARG A 14 23.73 8.02 -10.48
N SER A 15 22.52 7.96 -9.92
CA SER A 15 21.44 7.14 -10.45
C SER A 15 20.57 7.95 -11.42
N PRO A 16 20.30 7.44 -12.63
CA PRO A 16 19.35 8.10 -13.53
C PRO A 16 17.92 8.08 -12.99
N PHE A 17 17.57 7.12 -12.13
CA PHE A 17 16.20 6.93 -11.62
C PHE A 17 15.94 7.63 -10.29
N THR A 18 16.97 7.76 -9.46
CA THR A 18 16.84 8.30 -8.09
C THR A 18 17.68 9.55 -7.88
N LYS A 19 18.09 10.24 -8.95
CA LYS A 19 18.72 11.58 -8.88
C LYS A 19 17.90 12.54 -8.02
N ALA A 20 16.57 12.46 -8.13
CA ALA A 20 15.65 13.03 -7.17
C ALA A 20 14.98 11.95 -6.34
N SER A 21 14.68 12.28 -5.09
CA SER A 21 14.03 11.37 -4.15
C SER A 21 12.59 11.05 -4.54
N ALA A 22 12.05 9.96 -3.99
CA ALA A 22 10.66 9.56 -4.18
C ALA A 22 9.70 10.72 -3.81
N ARG A 23 9.98 11.46 -2.73
CA ARG A 23 9.26 12.69 -2.34
C ARG A 23 9.18 13.70 -3.50
N LYS A 24 10.33 14.07 -4.08
CA LYS A 24 10.37 15.07 -5.15
C LYS A 24 9.65 14.60 -6.41
N GLN A 25 9.84 13.33 -6.79
CA GLN A 25 9.16 12.74 -7.93
C GLN A 25 7.64 12.72 -7.74
N PHE A 26 7.18 12.34 -6.55
CA PHE A 26 5.76 12.33 -6.19
C PHE A 26 5.16 13.75 -6.22
N GLN A 27 5.77 14.70 -5.50
CA GLN A 27 5.31 16.08 -5.45
C GLN A 27 5.24 16.74 -6.84
N SER A 28 6.26 16.53 -7.69
CA SER A 28 6.27 17.05 -9.06
C SER A 28 5.11 16.49 -9.89
N ASN A 29 4.84 15.20 -9.79
CA ASN A 29 3.70 14.58 -10.48
C ASN A 29 2.35 15.07 -9.95
N ILE A 30 2.20 15.25 -8.63
CA ILE A 30 0.97 15.82 -8.05
C ILE A 30 0.76 17.24 -8.57
N LYS A 31 1.77 18.12 -8.54
CA LYS A 31 1.66 19.47 -9.10
C LYS A 31 1.25 19.47 -10.57
N ARG A 32 1.85 18.59 -11.37
CA ARG A 32 1.53 18.45 -12.79
C ARG A 32 0.06 18.04 -13.00
N LEU A 33 -0.42 17.07 -12.24
CA LEU A 33 -1.82 16.62 -12.31
C LEU A 33 -2.79 17.71 -11.82
N MET A 34 -2.45 18.40 -10.73
CA MET A 34 -3.25 19.53 -10.21
C MET A 34 -3.37 20.65 -11.24
N ASN A 35 -2.29 20.98 -11.96
CA ASN A 35 -2.34 21.96 -13.03
C ASN A 35 -3.14 21.47 -14.24
N LYS A 36 -3.00 20.19 -14.60
CA LYS A 36 -3.72 19.58 -15.73
C LYS A 36 -5.24 19.60 -15.51
N TYR A 37 -5.69 19.36 -14.28
CA TYR A 37 -7.10 19.26 -13.92
C TYR A 37 -7.58 20.47 -13.08
N LYS A 38 -6.95 21.63 -13.23
CA LYS A 38 -7.22 22.83 -12.41
C LYS A 38 -8.66 23.36 -12.48
N ASP A 39 -9.35 23.04 -13.57
CA ASP A 39 -10.74 23.47 -13.82
C ASP A 39 -11.76 22.39 -13.42
N GLU A 40 -11.30 21.30 -12.80
CA GLU A 40 -12.12 20.18 -12.33
C GLU A 40 -12.09 20.06 -10.81
N LYS A 41 -13.16 19.50 -10.22
CA LYS A 41 -13.16 19.14 -8.81
C LYS A 41 -12.37 17.84 -8.61
N VAL A 42 -11.20 17.94 -7.98
CA VAL A 42 -10.31 16.80 -7.76
C VAL A 42 -10.22 16.40 -6.29
N SER A 43 -9.90 15.12 -6.07
CA SER A 43 -9.52 14.57 -4.77
C SER A 43 -8.36 13.60 -4.97
N ILE A 44 -7.51 13.43 -3.96
CA ILE A 44 -6.34 12.55 -4.03
C ILE A 44 -6.56 11.38 -3.08
N ILE A 45 -6.41 10.16 -3.61
CA ILE A 45 -6.36 8.94 -2.81
C ILE A 45 -4.97 8.35 -2.93
N VAL A 46 -4.30 8.17 -1.79
CA VAL A 46 -3.02 7.48 -1.69
C VAL A 46 -3.24 6.17 -0.96
N THR A 47 -2.68 5.08 -1.47
CA THR A 47 -2.84 3.76 -0.87
C THR A 47 -1.52 3.04 -0.80
N GLY A 48 -1.46 2.05 0.08
CA GLY A 48 -0.28 1.24 0.27
C GLY A 48 -0.51 0.15 1.30
N HIS A 49 0.36 -0.85 1.25
CA HIS A 49 0.41 -1.96 2.21
C HIS A 49 1.78 -2.02 2.86
N SER A 50 1.86 -2.34 4.15
CA SER A 50 3.12 -2.51 4.88
C SER A 50 4.05 -1.27 4.77
N LEU A 51 5.29 -1.41 4.30
CA LEU A 51 6.17 -0.28 3.95
C LEU A 51 5.47 0.75 3.05
N GLY A 52 4.73 0.30 2.03
CA GLY A 52 3.99 1.18 1.13
C GLY A 52 2.89 1.97 1.85
N ALA A 53 2.26 1.38 2.89
CA ALA A 53 1.30 2.10 3.74
C ALA A 53 1.98 3.24 4.50
N SER A 54 3.18 3.01 5.03
CA SER A 54 3.98 4.05 5.69
C SER A 54 4.30 5.21 4.75
N LEU A 55 4.70 4.90 3.52
CA LEU A 55 4.98 5.91 2.50
C LEU A 55 3.69 6.63 2.06
N ALA A 56 2.56 5.95 1.97
CA ALA A 56 1.26 6.54 1.64
C ALA A 56 0.82 7.57 2.69
N VAL A 57 0.91 7.23 3.99
CA VAL A 57 0.61 8.16 5.08
C VAL A 57 1.56 9.36 5.05
N LEU A 58 2.88 9.11 4.96
CA LEU A 58 3.88 10.17 4.98
C LEU A 58 3.73 11.12 3.79
N SER A 59 3.52 10.59 2.59
CA SER A 59 3.37 11.40 1.38
C SER A 59 2.06 12.18 1.34
N SER A 60 0.97 11.61 1.87
CA SER A 60 -0.31 12.32 2.01
C SER A 60 -0.20 13.49 2.99
N PHE A 61 0.43 13.27 4.14
CA PHE A 61 0.72 14.35 5.07
C PHE A 61 1.63 15.40 4.43
N ASP A 62 2.69 15.00 3.73
CA ASP A 62 3.67 15.89 3.15
C ASP A 62 3.08 16.86 2.12
N ILE A 63 2.20 16.39 1.23
CA ILE A 63 1.58 17.26 0.21
C ILE A 63 0.59 18.26 0.80
N VAL A 64 -0.05 17.92 1.92
CA VAL A 64 -0.97 18.82 2.62
C VAL A 64 -0.19 19.82 3.48
N GLU A 65 0.73 19.33 4.32
CA GLU A 65 1.55 20.16 5.22
C GLU A 65 2.38 21.20 4.48
N ASN A 66 2.90 20.86 3.30
CA ASN A 66 3.73 21.78 2.49
C ASN A 66 2.92 22.48 1.39
N GLU A 67 1.59 22.47 1.47
CA GLU A 67 0.69 23.20 0.56
C GLU A 67 0.98 22.89 -0.93
N ILE A 68 1.39 21.65 -1.22
CA ILE A 68 1.57 21.16 -2.59
C ILE A 68 0.21 21.04 -3.28
N VAL A 69 -0.83 20.81 -2.48
CA VAL A 69 -2.23 20.81 -2.90
C VAL A 69 -2.98 21.95 -2.20
N PRO A 70 -3.94 22.59 -2.87
CA PRO A 70 -4.80 23.58 -2.25
C PRO A 70 -5.61 23.03 -1.05
N PRO A 71 -5.96 23.86 -0.04
CA PRO A 71 -6.70 23.41 1.14
C PRO A 71 -8.10 22.81 0.87
N ASP A 72 -8.73 23.15 -0.26
CA ASP A 72 -10.03 22.61 -0.67
C ASP A 72 -9.95 21.23 -1.35
N VAL A 73 -8.74 20.76 -1.67
CA VAL A 73 -8.49 19.41 -2.18
C VAL A 73 -8.45 18.42 -1.01
N ILE A 74 -9.37 17.46 -1.03
CA ILE A 74 -9.40 16.37 -0.06
C ILE A 74 -8.32 15.33 -0.41
N VAL A 75 -7.47 15.01 0.56
CA VAL A 75 -6.45 13.98 0.49
C VAL A 75 -6.81 12.85 1.44
N SER A 76 -6.96 11.63 0.91
CA SER A 76 -7.28 10.44 1.68
C SER A 76 -6.21 9.36 1.54
N ALA A 77 -5.64 8.93 2.66
CA ALA A 77 -4.78 7.75 2.71
C ALA A 77 -5.60 6.53 3.14
N ILE A 78 -5.76 5.52 2.27
CA ILE A 78 -6.40 4.24 2.62
C ILE A 78 -5.32 3.16 2.62
N VAL A 79 -4.94 2.70 3.80
CA VAL A 79 -3.73 1.90 3.99
C VAL A 79 -3.99 0.58 4.69
N PHE A 80 -3.23 -0.45 4.33
CA PHE A 80 -3.42 -1.82 4.81
C PHE A 80 -2.19 -2.29 5.59
N GLY A 81 -2.39 -2.85 6.79
CA GLY A 81 -1.28 -3.38 7.59
C GLY A 81 -0.19 -2.35 7.87
N CYS A 82 -0.57 -1.08 8.06
CA CYS A 82 0.36 0.03 8.21
C CYS A 82 1.10 -0.05 9.57
N PRO A 83 2.44 -0.06 9.60
CA PRO A 83 3.21 0.15 10.82
C PRO A 83 2.89 1.51 11.46
N GLU A 84 3.28 1.70 12.73
CA GLU A 84 3.21 3.01 13.37
C GLU A 84 4.24 3.97 12.74
N ILE A 85 3.79 5.17 12.38
CA ILE A 85 4.55 6.07 11.51
C ILE A 85 5.34 7.11 12.29
N GLY A 86 4.68 7.79 13.22
CA GLY A 86 5.25 8.92 13.91
C GLY A 86 4.88 9.01 15.38
N ASN A 87 5.46 10.00 16.03
CA ASN A 87 5.25 10.27 17.44
C ASN A 87 4.02 11.18 17.66
N ARG A 88 3.79 11.56 18.91
CA ARG A 88 2.70 12.48 19.29
C ARG A 88 2.73 13.80 18.52
N ALA A 89 3.90 14.38 18.28
CA ALA A 89 4.02 15.65 17.55
C ALA A 89 3.55 15.50 16.10
N PHE A 90 3.95 14.43 15.42
CA PHE A 90 3.48 14.12 14.08
C PHE A 90 1.95 13.94 14.01
N ASN A 91 1.37 13.17 14.94
CA ASN A 91 -0.08 12.99 15.00
C ASN A 91 -0.84 14.29 15.29
N ASN A 92 -0.27 15.16 16.13
CA ASN A 92 -0.87 16.47 16.40
C ASN A 92 -0.89 17.36 15.16
N GLN A 93 0.16 17.32 14.33
CA GLN A 93 0.18 18.06 13.06
C GLN A 93 -0.83 17.50 12.06
N ILE A 94 -0.91 16.17 11.90
CA ILE A 94 -1.96 15.55 11.07
C ILE A 94 -3.35 16.06 11.45
N LYS A 95 -3.65 16.16 12.75
CA LYS A 95 -4.96 16.61 13.26
C LYS A 95 -5.28 18.08 12.98
N GLN A 96 -4.30 18.92 12.64
CA GLN A 96 -4.56 20.31 12.24
C GLN A 96 -5.12 20.40 10.82
N HIS A 97 -4.92 19.37 10.00
CA HIS A 97 -5.29 19.37 8.59
C HIS A 97 -6.69 18.79 8.38
N SER A 98 -7.67 19.67 8.23
CA SER A 98 -9.07 19.26 8.01
C SER A 98 -9.31 18.54 6.67
N ASN A 99 -8.45 18.76 5.68
CA ASN A 99 -8.52 18.14 4.35
C ASN A 99 -7.69 16.85 4.23
N LEU A 100 -7.09 16.36 5.33
CA LEU A 100 -6.34 15.10 5.36
C LEU A 100 -7.12 14.04 6.14
N HIS A 101 -7.42 12.92 5.47
CA HIS A 101 -8.09 11.77 6.07
C HIS A 101 -7.24 10.52 5.93
N ILE A 102 -7.15 9.72 6.99
CA ILE A 102 -6.32 8.51 7.01
C ILE A 102 -7.15 7.37 7.57
N LEU A 103 -7.38 6.33 6.75
CA LEU A 103 -8.06 5.10 7.11
C LEU A 103 -7.06 3.94 7.13
N HIS A 104 -6.86 3.36 8.30
CA HIS A 104 -6.03 2.19 8.53
C HIS A 104 -6.88 0.92 8.55
N VAL A 105 -6.77 0.09 7.51
CA VAL A 105 -7.30 -1.28 7.52
C VAL A 105 -6.29 -2.16 8.25
N ARG A 106 -6.70 -2.70 9.41
CA ARG A 106 -5.85 -3.51 10.29
C ARG A 106 -6.47 -4.88 10.50
N ASN A 107 -5.68 -5.93 10.25
CA ASN A 107 -6.07 -7.27 10.66
C ASN A 107 -5.76 -7.47 12.15
N THR A 108 -6.69 -8.01 12.91
CA THR A 108 -6.61 -8.15 14.37
C THR A 108 -5.38 -8.94 14.83
N ILE A 109 -5.02 -9.97 14.07
CA ILE A 109 -3.90 -10.88 14.38
C ILE A 109 -2.58 -10.47 13.70
N ASP A 110 -2.57 -9.40 12.91
CA ASP A 110 -1.36 -8.89 12.28
C ASP A 110 -0.52 -8.09 13.28
N LEU A 111 0.75 -8.49 13.44
CA LEU A 111 1.68 -7.88 14.37
C LEU A 111 2.33 -6.60 13.81
N ILE A 112 2.42 -6.46 12.48
CA ILE A 112 3.14 -5.35 11.83
C ILE A 112 2.61 -3.97 12.26
N PRO A 113 1.29 -3.73 12.38
CA PRO A 113 0.73 -2.46 12.83
C PRO A 113 1.06 -2.08 14.28
N HIS A 114 1.69 -2.97 15.05
CA HIS A 114 2.15 -2.71 16.42
C HIS A 114 3.64 -2.31 16.48
N TYR A 115 4.37 -2.40 15.37
CA TYR A 115 5.75 -1.92 15.27
C TYR A 115 5.80 -0.47 14.77
N PRO A 116 6.72 0.38 15.26
CA PRO A 116 7.79 0.10 16.21
C PRO A 116 7.39 0.06 17.69
N SER A 117 6.11 0.30 18.02
CA SER A 117 5.50 0.32 19.36
C SER A 117 5.51 1.68 20.06
N MET A 118 4.43 1.93 20.81
CA MET A 118 4.22 3.07 21.69
C MET A 118 5.32 3.24 22.76
N ILE A 119 5.98 2.15 23.16
CA ILE A 119 7.12 2.21 24.11
C ILE A 119 8.27 3.04 23.52
N LEU A 120 8.43 3.05 22.19
CA LEU A 120 9.41 3.87 21.47
C LEU A 120 8.87 5.27 21.11
N GLY A 121 7.75 5.68 21.70
CA GLY A 121 7.15 7.01 21.54
C GLY A 121 6.29 7.19 20.28
N TYR A 122 5.95 6.11 19.58
CA TYR A 122 5.02 6.13 18.44
C TYR A 122 3.57 6.18 18.92
N VAL A 123 2.68 6.71 18.07
CA VAL A 123 1.25 6.77 18.37
C VAL A 123 0.44 6.41 17.14
N LYS A 124 -0.77 5.91 17.38
CA LYS A 124 -1.77 5.70 16.35
C LYS A 124 -2.25 7.03 15.75
N THR A 125 -2.39 7.06 14.44
CA THR A 125 -2.86 8.20 13.63
C THR A 125 -4.11 7.79 12.84
N GLY A 126 -4.99 8.74 12.52
CA GLY A 126 -6.16 8.46 11.68
C GLY A 126 -7.24 7.58 12.33
N THR A 127 -8.05 6.95 11.48
CA THR A 127 -9.18 6.09 11.85
C THR A 127 -8.85 4.63 11.54
N GLU A 128 -9.24 3.68 12.38
CA GLU A 128 -9.04 2.25 12.14
C GLU A 128 -10.31 1.55 11.65
N LEU A 129 -10.20 0.80 10.56
CA LEU A 129 -11.10 -0.30 10.22
C LEU A 129 -10.43 -1.61 10.65
N VAL A 130 -10.86 -2.15 11.79
CA VAL A 130 -10.32 -3.40 12.33
C VAL A 130 -11.12 -4.57 11.76
N ILE A 131 -10.43 -5.44 11.03
CA ILE A 131 -10.94 -6.69 10.47
C ILE A 131 -10.32 -7.90 11.19
N ASP A 132 -10.87 -9.08 10.97
CA ASP A 132 -10.31 -10.33 11.44
C ASP A 132 -10.34 -11.38 10.33
N THR A 133 -9.17 -11.74 9.80
CA THR A 133 -9.08 -12.71 8.70
C THR A 133 -9.60 -14.09 9.09
N ARG A 134 -9.62 -14.44 10.38
CA ARG A 134 -10.11 -15.73 10.89
C ARG A 134 -11.63 -15.92 10.71
N LYS A 135 -12.37 -14.84 10.43
CA LYS A 135 -13.80 -14.89 10.15
C LYS A 135 -14.14 -15.49 8.79
N SER A 136 -13.20 -15.49 7.85
CA SER A 136 -13.44 -16.10 6.55
C SER A 136 -13.47 -17.62 6.67
N PRO A 137 -14.53 -18.32 6.20
CA PRO A 137 -14.60 -19.77 6.24
C PRO A 137 -13.58 -20.43 5.29
N ASP A 138 -13.07 -19.69 4.31
CA ASP A 138 -12.14 -20.18 3.28
C ASP A 138 -10.66 -20.07 3.66
N LEU A 139 -10.32 -19.40 4.77
CA LEU A 139 -8.92 -19.21 5.19
C LEU A 139 -8.52 -20.27 6.22
N LYS A 140 -7.26 -20.72 6.14
CA LYS A 140 -6.66 -21.64 7.13
C LYS A 140 -6.55 -20.93 8.48
N ASP A 141 -6.57 -21.70 9.57
CA ASP A 141 -6.09 -21.24 10.87
C ASP A 141 -4.55 -21.22 10.88
N SER A 142 -3.97 -20.23 10.19
CA SER A 142 -2.53 -20.15 9.96
C SER A 142 -1.80 -19.62 11.19
N LYS A 143 -0.63 -20.20 11.47
CA LYS A 143 0.34 -19.72 12.47
C LYS A 143 1.46 -18.86 11.86
N ASN A 144 1.40 -18.59 10.56
CA ASN A 144 2.41 -17.83 9.84
C ASN A 144 2.09 -16.33 9.86
N PRO A 145 2.95 -15.47 10.46
CA PRO A 145 2.74 -14.02 10.45
C PRO A 145 2.61 -13.41 9.06
N GLY A 146 3.23 -14.01 8.04
CA GLY A 146 3.10 -13.56 6.66
C GLY A 146 1.68 -13.69 6.11
N ASP A 147 0.92 -14.68 6.56
CA ASP A 147 -0.48 -14.87 6.17
C ASP A 147 -1.38 -13.82 6.83
N TRP A 148 -1.14 -13.53 8.12
CA TRP A 148 -1.86 -12.50 8.86
C TRP A 148 -1.67 -11.11 8.26
N HIS A 149 -0.47 -10.86 7.71
CA HIS A 149 -0.10 -9.61 7.08
C HIS A 149 -0.40 -9.56 5.57
N ASN A 150 -1.00 -10.60 4.99
CA ASN A 150 -1.20 -10.70 3.54
C ASN A 150 -2.27 -9.71 3.04
N LEU A 151 -1.88 -8.83 2.10
CA LEU A 151 -2.80 -7.83 1.53
C LEU A 151 -4.04 -8.46 0.88
N GLN A 152 -3.88 -9.52 0.11
CA GLN A 152 -5.00 -10.12 -0.63
C GLN A 152 -6.00 -10.80 0.31
N ALA A 153 -5.54 -11.35 1.44
CA ALA A 153 -6.38 -11.86 2.51
C ALA A 153 -7.11 -10.74 3.26
N MET A 154 -6.44 -9.61 3.54
CA MET A 154 -7.09 -8.44 4.13
C MET A 154 -8.20 -7.91 3.22
N VAL A 155 -7.93 -7.75 1.93
CA VAL A 155 -8.93 -7.26 0.95
C VAL A 155 -10.06 -8.28 0.74
N HIS A 156 -9.76 -9.59 0.77
CA HIS A 156 -10.78 -10.64 0.79
C HIS A 156 -11.73 -10.46 1.98
N VAL A 157 -11.19 -10.28 3.18
CA VAL A 157 -12.04 -10.12 4.37
C VAL A 157 -12.80 -8.79 4.34
N VAL A 158 -12.19 -7.68 3.92
CA VAL A 158 -12.91 -6.41 3.69
C VAL A 158 -14.11 -6.60 2.75
N SER A 159 -14.00 -7.47 1.75
CA SER A 159 -15.05 -7.73 0.77
C SER A 159 -16.29 -8.45 1.34
N GLY A 160 -16.20 -9.01 2.55
CA GLY A 160 -17.32 -9.67 3.22
C GLY A 160 -17.42 -9.37 4.72
N TRP A 161 -16.76 -8.30 5.18
CA TRP A 161 -16.71 -7.93 6.59
C TRP A 161 -18.01 -7.27 7.03
N ASN A 162 -18.74 -7.90 7.95
CA ASN A 162 -19.98 -7.36 8.53
C ASN A 162 -19.81 -6.93 10.00
N GLY A 163 -18.57 -6.81 10.47
CA GLY A 163 -18.25 -6.51 11.87
C GLY A 163 -17.94 -7.75 12.72
N PRO A 164 -17.41 -7.55 13.94
CA PRO A 164 -16.88 -8.64 14.76
C PRO A 164 -17.95 -9.62 15.26
N ASN A 165 -19.19 -9.13 15.41
CA ASN A 165 -20.30 -9.91 15.97
C ASN A 165 -21.23 -10.49 14.89
N ALA A 166 -20.91 -10.28 13.61
CA ALA A 166 -21.66 -10.81 12.50
C ALA A 166 -20.87 -11.90 11.76
N GLU A 167 -21.59 -12.66 10.95
CA GLU A 167 -21.00 -13.66 10.07
C GLU A 167 -20.33 -13.01 8.86
N PHE A 168 -19.29 -13.67 8.37
CA PHE A 168 -18.65 -13.28 7.13
C PHE A 168 -19.57 -13.62 5.96
N GLU A 169 -19.85 -12.64 5.12
CA GLU A 169 -20.67 -12.82 3.92
C GLU A 169 -20.15 -11.88 2.84
N LEU A 170 -19.64 -12.43 1.74
CA LEU A 170 -19.12 -11.64 0.63
C LEU A 170 -20.22 -10.70 0.08
N LYS A 171 -19.95 -9.39 0.15
CA LYS A 171 -20.82 -8.33 -0.36
C LYS A 171 -20.46 -7.89 -1.78
N VAL A 172 -19.27 -8.27 -2.23
CA VAL A 172 -18.78 -7.98 -3.59
C VAL A 172 -18.19 -9.23 -4.21
N LYS A 173 -18.36 -9.37 -5.54
CA LYS A 173 -17.76 -10.48 -6.28
C LYS A 173 -16.23 -10.32 -6.30
N ARG A 174 -15.54 -11.22 -5.61
CA ARG A 174 -14.07 -11.27 -5.55
C ARG A 174 -13.58 -12.70 -5.65
N SER A 175 -12.58 -12.94 -6.48
CA SER A 175 -11.99 -14.27 -6.62
C SER A 175 -11.20 -14.63 -5.37
N LEU A 176 -11.54 -15.75 -4.73
CA LEU A 176 -10.77 -16.33 -3.63
C LEU A 176 -9.32 -16.57 -4.02
N ALA A 177 -9.07 -16.97 -5.28
CA ALA A 177 -7.74 -17.33 -5.74
C ALA A 177 -6.71 -16.21 -5.55
N LEU A 178 -7.13 -14.95 -5.52
CA LEU A 178 -6.26 -13.81 -5.25
C LEU A 178 -5.54 -13.90 -3.89
N VAL A 179 -6.13 -14.55 -2.89
CA VAL A 179 -5.49 -14.74 -1.57
C VAL A 179 -4.15 -15.46 -1.73
N ASN A 180 -4.11 -16.59 -2.44
CA ASN A 180 -2.90 -17.39 -2.64
C ASN A 180 -1.94 -16.81 -3.69
N LYS A 181 -2.10 -15.54 -4.10
CA LYS A 181 -1.19 -14.89 -5.07
C LYS A 181 0.27 -15.08 -4.66
N SER A 182 0.58 -14.92 -3.36
CA SER A 182 1.94 -15.00 -2.82
C SER A 182 2.02 -15.76 -1.49
N CYS A 183 1.04 -16.62 -1.20
CA CYS A 183 1.00 -17.42 0.04
C CYS A 183 0.19 -18.72 -0.14
N ASN A 184 0.04 -19.49 0.94
CA ASN A 184 -0.76 -20.71 1.00
C ASN A 184 -1.86 -20.61 2.07
N PHE A 185 -2.64 -19.53 2.05
CA PHE A 185 -3.52 -19.17 3.14
C PHE A 185 -4.97 -19.66 2.96
N LEU A 186 -5.43 -19.90 1.74
CA LEU A 186 -6.72 -20.55 1.49
C LEU A 186 -6.67 -22.01 1.93
N LYS A 187 -7.77 -22.52 2.49
CA LYS A 187 -7.88 -23.95 2.83
C LYS A 187 -7.72 -24.83 1.59
N ASP A 188 -7.24 -26.06 1.78
CA ASP A 188 -6.89 -26.96 0.68
C ASP A 188 -8.14 -27.38 -0.12
N GLU A 189 -9.33 -27.36 0.49
CA GLU A 189 -10.62 -27.63 -0.16
C GLU A 189 -10.99 -26.56 -1.21
N CYS A 190 -10.38 -25.37 -1.17
CA CYS A 190 -10.57 -24.34 -2.19
C CYS A 190 -9.88 -24.71 -3.51
N LEU A 191 -9.00 -25.72 -3.54
CA LEU A 191 -8.28 -26.21 -4.73
C LEU A 191 -7.50 -25.12 -5.49
N VAL A 192 -7.05 -24.08 -4.80
CA VAL A 192 -6.22 -23.01 -5.37
C VAL A 192 -4.75 -23.27 -5.04
N PRO A 193 -3.87 -23.39 -6.04
CA PRO A 193 -2.43 -23.55 -5.81
C PRO A 193 -1.86 -22.42 -4.96
N ALA A 194 -0.96 -22.77 -4.04
CA ALA A 194 -0.21 -21.83 -3.23
C ALA A 194 0.74 -20.99 -4.09
N SER A 195 0.95 -19.72 -3.71
CA SER A 195 1.93 -18.81 -4.30
C SER A 195 1.96 -18.84 -5.83
N TRP A 196 0.77 -18.85 -6.44
CA TRP A 196 0.63 -19.16 -7.86
C TRP A 196 1.11 -18.03 -8.77
N TRP A 197 1.25 -16.80 -8.25
CA TRP A 197 1.69 -15.67 -9.07
C TRP A 197 3.16 -15.81 -9.41
N VAL A 198 3.40 -16.12 -10.67
CA VAL A 198 4.71 -16.16 -11.29
C VAL A 198 4.53 -15.84 -12.76
N GLU A 199 5.48 -15.12 -13.34
CA GLU A 199 5.52 -14.93 -14.78
C GLU A 199 5.57 -16.28 -15.49
N LYS A 200 4.98 -16.35 -16.69
CA LYS A 200 5.02 -17.57 -17.49
C LYS A 200 6.49 -17.97 -17.68
N ASN A 201 6.82 -19.22 -17.33
CA ASN A 201 8.20 -19.74 -17.34
C ASN A 201 9.21 -18.85 -16.56
N LYS A 202 8.76 -18.10 -15.55
CA LYS A 202 9.56 -17.11 -14.81
C LYS A 202 10.15 -16.02 -15.71
N GLY A 203 9.46 -15.65 -16.78
CA GLY A 203 9.89 -14.63 -17.74
C GLY A 203 10.84 -15.17 -18.82
N MET A 204 10.99 -16.49 -18.95
CA MET A 204 11.77 -17.08 -20.03
C MET A 204 10.90 -17.30 -21.27
N MET A 205 11.41 -16.87 -22.43
CA MET A 205 10.78 -17.08 -23.73
C MET A 205 11.69 -17.89 -24.66
N ARG A 206 11.09 -18.78 -25.44
CA ARG A 206 11.79 -19.56 -26.47
C ARG A 206 11.71 -18.82 -27.79
N LYS A 207 12.86 -18.47 -28.36
CA LYS A 207 12.98 -17.83 -29.68
C LYS A 207 12.75 -18.85 -30.81
N ALA A 208 12.57 -18.33 -32.03
CA ALA A 208 12.35 -19.13 -33.23
C ALA A 208 13.53 -20.06 -33.58
N ASP A 209 14.75 -19.67 -33.21
CA ASP A 209 15.99 -20.47 -33.34
C ASP A 209 16.07 -21.61 -32.30
N GLY A 210 15.13 -21.67 -31.35
CA GLY A 210 15.07 -22.67 -30.29
C GLY A 210 15.75 -22.27 -28.99
N GLU A 211 16.47 -21.15 -28.95
CA GLU A 211 17.17 -20.63 -27.75
C GLU A 211 16.18 -20.08 -26.71
N TRP A 212 16.51 -20.24 -25.43
CA TRP A 212 15.75 -19.67 -24.32
C TRP A 212 16.43 -18.40 -23.81
N VAL A 213 15.69 -17.30 -23.75
CA VAL A 213 16.18 -16.02 -23.25
C VAL A 213 15.19 -15.39 -22.29
N THR A 214 15.66 -14.47 -21.46
CA THR A 214 14.79 -13.63 -20.66
C THR A 214 13.98 -12.70 -21.57
N GLU A 215 12.67 -12.73 -21.41
CA GLU A 215 11.77 -11.77 -22.04
C GLU A 215 12.12 -10.37 -21.53
N SER A 216 12.27 -9.43 -22.46
CA SER A 216 12.44 -8.03 -22.07
C SER A 216 11.15 -7.54 -21.42
N PRO A 217 11.21 -6.75 -20.33
CA PRO A 217 10.01 -6.15 -19.78
C PRO A 217 9.22 -5.41 -20.85
N ALA A 218 7.89 -5.48 -20.76
CA ALA A 218 6.99 -4.68 -21.57
C ALA A 218 7.42 -3.20 -21.49
N GLU A 219 7.18 -2.44 -22.55
CA GLU A 219 7.64 -1.04 -22.62
C GLU A 219 7.14 -0.21 -21.43
N GLU A 220 5.91 -0.46 -20.99
CA GLU A 220 5.27 0.18 -19.83
C GLU A 220 5.89 -0.18 -18.47
N ASP A 221 6.52 -1.36 -18.37
CA ASP A 221 7.18 -1.83 -17.14
C ASP A 221 8.65 -1.38 -17.06
N ARG A 222 9.18 -0.77 -18.12
CA ARG A 222 10.56 -0.27 -18.12
C ARG A 222 10.64 0.94 -17.21
N PRO A 223 11.61 1.00 -16.29
CA PRO A 223 11.79 2.16 -15.45
C PRO A 223 12.14 3.37 -16.34
N VAL A 224 11.36 4.44 -16.22
CA VAL A 224 11.59 5.70 -16.93
C VAL A 224 12.22 6.68 -15.94
N PRO A 225 13.36 7.31 -16.26
CA PRO A 225 13.91 8.39 -15.44
C PRO A 225 12.87 9.48 -15.17
N PRO A 226 12.79 10.03 -13.95
CA PRO A 226 11.79 11.04 -13.64
C PRO A 226 12.01 12.30 -14.47
N VAL A 227 10.94 12.79 -15.09
CA VAL A 227 10.89 14.14 -15.67
C VAL A 227 10.53 15.10 -14.54
N LEU A 228 11.46 15.96 -14.17
CA LEU A 228 11.28 16.97 -13.14
C LEU A 228 11.18 18.33 -13.81
N ASP A 229 9.97 18.88 -13.85
CA ASP A 229 9.76 20.27 -14.22
C ASP A 229 10.10 21.10 -12.97
N PHE A 230 11.25 21.79 -13.00
CA PHE A 230 11.66 22.73 -11.96
C PHE A 230 11.00 24.09 -12.14
#